data_AF-A0A954REW3-F1
#
_entry.id   AF-A0A954REW3-F1
#
_cell.length_a   1.000
_cell.length_b   1.000
_cell.length_c   1.000
_cell.angle_alpha   90.00
_cell.angle_beta   90.00
_cell.angle_gamma   90.00
#
_symmetry.space_group_name_H-M   'P 1'
#
loop_
_entity.id
_entity.type
_entity.pdbx_description
1 polymer ?
#
loop_
_entity_poly.entity_id
_entity_poly.type
_entity_poly.pdbx_seq_one_letter_code
_entity_poly.pdbx_strand_id
1 'polypeptide(L)' 'MFDVNLNDYAIADTSQIITPALVVFREPLEANLRKMIEIAGGVERLRPHCKTHKMAALCRLELDLGITKHKCATLAEAEM' A
#
# COMPACT_ATOMS: atom_id res chain seq x y z
N MET A 1 -11.99 -10.31 12.36
CA MET A 1 -11.70 -9.00 12.98
C MET A 1 -10.18 -8.97 13.12
N PHE A 2 -9.48 -8.07 12.45
CA PHE A 2 -8.02 -8.06 12.42
C PHE A 2 -7.54 -7.30 13.67
N ASP A 3 -7.09 -8.04 14.69
CA ASP A 3 -6.42 -7.45 15.83
C ASP A 3 -4.99 -7.11 15.41
N VAL A 4 -4.81 -5.86 14.99
CA VAL A 4 -3.48 -5.30 14.80
C VAL A 4 -2.92 -4.97 16.19
N ASN A 5 -2.05 -5.82 16.71
CA ASN A 5 -1.34 -5.53 17.94
C ASN A 5 -0.25 -4.50 17.65
N LEU A 6 -0.33 -3.32 18.28
CA LEU A 6 0.69 -2.27 18.11
C LEU A 6 2.10 -2.71 18.56
N ASN A 7 2.20 -3.77 19.37
CA ASN A 7 3.49 -4.34 19.78
C ASN A 7 4.25 -5.02 18.63
N ASP A 8 3.61 -5.35 17.50
CA ASP A 8 4.26 -6.01 16.36
C ASP A 8 4.97 -5.02 15.41
N TYR A 9 4.80 -3.71 15.62
CA TYR A 9 5.44 -2.65 14.83
C TYR A 9 6.80 -2.22 15.41
N ALA A 10 7.68 -3.19 15.65
CA ALA A 10 9.02 -2.95 16.17
C ALA A 10 10.09 -3.12 15.09
N ILE A 11 11.07 -2.21 15.08
CA ILE A 11 12.27 -2.34 14.25
C ILE A 11 13.43 -2.54 15.23
N ALA A 12 14.04 -3.72 15.21
CA ALA A 12 15.07 -4.10 16.17
C ALA A 12 16.33 -3.22 16.09
N ASP A 13 16.71 -2.80 14.87
CA ASP A 13 17.80 -1.87 14.61
C ASP A 13 17.38 -0.81 13.61
N THR A 14 17.37 0.45 14.05
CA THR A 14 17.02 1.62 13.23
C THR A 14 18.24 2.42 12.79
N SER A 15 19.47 1.97 13.10
CA SER A 15 20.71 2.72 12.84
C SER A 15 20.94 3.06 11.37
N GLN A 16 20.39 2.26 10.45
CA GLN A 16 20.47 2.45 9.01
C GLN A 16 19.31 3.29 8.43
N ILE A 17 18.31 3.66 9.23
CA ILE A 17 17.17 4.46 8.79
C ILE A 17 17.51 5.93 8.97
N ILE A 18 17.69 6.63 7.85
CA ILE A 18 17.93 8.08 7.85
C ILE A 18 16.63 8.78 8.26
N THR A 19 16.68 9.63 9.29
CA THR A 19 15.52 10.35 9.81
C THR A 19 15.42 11.78 9.26
N PRO A 20 14.20 12.32 9.09
CA PRO A 20 12.89 11.68 9.32
C PRO A 20 12.53 10.70 8.19
N ALA A 21 11.93 9.57 8.57
CA ALA A 21 11.45 8.56 7.62
C ALA A 21 10.04 8.08 7.98
N LEU A 22 9.31 7.64 6.96
CA LEU A 22 8.08 6.88 7.09
C LEU A 22 8.38 5.42 6.78
N VAL A 23 8.04 4.53 7.71
CA VAL A 23 8.23 3.08 7.54
C VAL A 23 6.87 2.44 7.27
N VAL A 24 6.83 1.61 6.24
CA VAL A 24 5.64 0.82 5.88
C VAL A 24 5.95 -0.64 6.15
N PHE A 25 5.22 -1.24 7.09
CA PHE A 25 5.35 -2.67 7.39
C PHE A 25 4.61 -3.48 6.33
N ARG A 26 5.35 -4.40 5.70
CA ARG A 26 4.89 -5.11 4.49
C ARG A 26 3.68 -6.01 4.75
N GLU A 27 3.69 -6.77 5.83
CA GLU A 27 2.62 -7.75 6.11
C GLU A 27 1.25 -7.06 6.34
N PRO A 28 1.13 -6.04 7.20
CA PRO A 28 -0.13 -5.31 7.36
C PRO A 28 -0.57 -4.58 6.09
N LEU A 29 0.38 -4.04 5.31
CA LEU A 29 0.10 -3.45 4.01
C LEU A 29 -0.57 -4.46 3.07
N GLU A 30 0.01 -5.65 2.92
CA GLU A 30 -0.57 -6.69 2.06
C GLU A 30 -1.92 -7.20 2.58
N ALA A 31 -2.06 -7.35 3.90
CA ALA A 31 -3.35 -7.71 4.52
C ALA A 31 -4.43 -6.68 4.18
N ASN A 32 -4.09 -5.39 4.24
CA ASN A 32 -5.00 -4.31 3.86
C ASN A 32 -5.37 -4.36 2.38
N LEU A 33 -4.41 -4.61 1.47
CA LEU A 33 -4.69 -4.75 0.04
C LEU A 33 -5.66 -5.91 -0.25
N ARG A 34 -5.41 -7.09 0.35
CA ARG A 34 -6.32 -8.24 0.24
C ARG A 34 -7.71 -7.91 0.78
N LYS A 35 -7.78 -7.20 1.92
CA LYS A 35 -9.06 -6.79 2.51
C LYS A 35 -9.80 -5.78 1.65
N MET A 36 -9.10 -4.84 1.01
CA MET A 36 -9.70 -3.91 0.06
C MET A 36 -10.34 -4.62 -1.13
N ILE A 37 -9.65 -5.64 -1.68
CA ILE A 37 -10.17 -6.46 -2.78
C ILE A 37 -11.42 -7.23 -2.33
N GLU A 38 -11.39 -7.84 -1.14
CA GLU A 38 -12.54 -8.55 -0.55
C GLU A 38 -13.75 -7.61 -0.39
N ILE A 39 -13.55 -6.42 0.19
CA ILE A 39 -14.60 -5.42 0.39
C ILE A 39 -15.17 -4.93 -0.96
N ALA A 40 -14.31 -4.73 -1.96
CA ALA A 40 -14.73 -4.31 -3.29
C ALA A 40 -15.50 -5.41 -4.06
N GLY A 41 -15.34 -6.68 -3.65
CA GLY A 41 -15.91 -7.86 -4.30
C GLY A 41 -15.15 -8.31 -5.54
N GLY A 42 -13.86 -7.97 -5.66
CA GLY A 42 -13.03 -8.27 -6.83
C GLY A 42 -12.14 -7.11 -7.29
N VAL A 43 -11.03 -7.44 -7.95
CA VAL A 43 -10.02 -6.46 -8.42
C VAL A 43 -10.57 -5.55 -9.53
N GLU A 44 -11.50 -6.05 -10.33
CA GLU A 44 -12.11 -5.34 -11.46
C GLU A 44 -13.00 -4.16 -11.04
N ARG A 45 -13.47 -4.20 -9.78
CA ARG A 45 -14.30 -3.18 -9.12
C ARG A 45 -13.49 -2.17 -8.32
N LEU A 46 -12.25 -2.50 -7.97
CA LEU A 46 -11.36 -1.66 -7.17
C LEU A 46 -10.60 -0.66 -8.06
N ARG A 47 -10.51 0.59 -7.60
CA ARG A 47 -9.71 1.67 -8.23
C ARG A 47 -8.96 2.48 -7.18
N PRO A 48 -7.83 1.98 -6.66
CA PRO A 48 -7.02 2.69 -5.68
C PRO A 48 -6.54 4.02 -6.24
N HIS A 49 -6.31 4.98 -5.37
CA HIS A 49 -5.90 6.33 -5.77
C HIS A 49 -4.45 6.59 -5.40
N CYS A 50 -3.60 6.78 -6.40
CA CYS A 50 -2.15 6.96 -6.23
C CYS A 50 -1.82 8.17 -5.36
N LYS A 51 -2.68 9.20 -5.31
CA LYS A 51 -2.46 10.42 -4.50
C LYS A 51 -2.27 10.12 -3.01
N THR A 52 -2.78 8.99 -2.52
CA THR A 52 -2.74 8.62 -1.10
C THR A 52 -1.32 8.30 -0.65
N HIS A 53 -0.53 7.66 -1.50
CA HIS A 53 0.81 7.17 -1.14
C HIS A 53 1.91 7.73 -2.03
N LYS A 54 1.62 8.05 -3.31
CA LYS A 54 2.56 8.58 -4.30
C LYS A 54 3.86 7.75 -4.38
N MET A 55 3.70 6.42 -4.42
CA MET A 55 4.79 5.45 -4.43
C MET A 55 4.59 4.42 -5.54
N ALA A 56 5.49 4.42 -6.53
CA ALA A 56 5.48 3.46 -7.64
C ALA A 56 5.56 2.00 -7.15
N ALA A 57 6.34 1.77 -6.09
CA ALA A 57 6.49 0.45 -5.48
C ALA A 57 5.15 -0.11 -4.97
N LEU A 58 4.25 0.73 -4.45
CA LEU A 58 2.93 0.27 -4.02
C LEU A 58 2.00 0.00 -5.21
N CYS A 59 2.02 0.85 -6.24
CA CYS A 59 1.28 0.57 -7.48
C CYS A 59 1.72 -0.75 -8.12
N ARG A 60 3.02 -1.08 -8.08
CA ARG A 60 3.55 -2.36 -8.54
C ARG A 60 2.94 -3.54 -7.77
N LEU A 61 2.85 -3.44 -6.44
CA LEU A 61 2.22 -4.47 -5.62
C LEU A 61 0.73 -4.62 -5.90
N GLU A 62 0.02 -3.52 -6.12
CA GLU A 62 -1.39 -3.54 -6.50
C GLU A 62 -1.58 -4.22 -7.88
N LEU A 63 -0.70 -3.94 -8.84
CA LEU A 63 -0.66 -4.59 -10.15
C LEU A 63 -0.37 -6.10 -10.04
N ASP A 64 0.59 -6.51 -9.19
CA ASP A 64 0.92 -7.92 -8.96
C ASP A 64 -0.26 -8.70 -8.34
N LEU A 65 -1.14 -8.00 -7.61
CA LEU A 65 -2.41 -8.55 -7.09
C LEU A 65 -3.55 -8.52 -8.12
N GLY A 66 -3.30 -8.04 -9.34
CA GLY A 66 -4.28 -7.98 -10.43
C GLY A 66 -5.12 -6.70 -10.48
N ILE A 67 -4.83 -5.70 -9.64
CA ILE A 67 -5.51 -4.40 -9.68
C ILE A 67 -4.90 -3.57 -10.81
N THR A 68 -5.60 -3.47 -11.93
CA THR A 68 -5.10 -2.78 -13.15
C THR A 68 -5.67 -1.39 -13.35
N LYS A 69 -6.63 -0.98 -12.52
CA LYS A 69 -7.30 0.33 -12.63
C LYS A 69 -6.88 1.20 -11.46
N HIS A 70 -6.25 2.33 -11.75
CA HIS A 70 -5.83 3.30 -10.74
C HIS A 70 -6.40 4.68 -11.05
N LYS A 71 -6.59 5.48 -10.00
CA LYS A 71 -6.93 6.90 -10.11
C LYS A 71 -5.72 7.74 -9.73
N CYS A 72 -5.42 8.74 -10.54
CA CYS A 72 -4.44 9.78 -10.22
C CYS A 72 -5.11 11.16 -10.26
N ALA A 73 -4.45 12.17 -9.68
CA ALA A 73 -4.89 13.55 -9.73
C ALA A 73 -4.15 14.38 -10.79
N THR A 74 -2.96 13.93 -11.23
CA THR A 74 -2.13 14.61 -12.23
C THR A 74 -1.51 13.62 -13.21
N LEU A 75 -0.99 14.12 -14.35
CA LEU A 75 -0.26 13.30 -15.32
C LEU A 75 1.04 12.73 -14.73
N ALA A 76 1.78 13.51 -13.94
CA ALA A 76 2.99 13.02 -13.27
C ALA A 76 2.70 11.85 -12.31
N GLU A 77 1.54 11.84 -11.65
CA GLU A 77 1.10 10.69 -10.84
C GLU A 77 0.69 9.48 -11.69
N ALA A 78 0.32 9.68 -12.96
CA ALA A 78 0.00 8.60 -13.91
C ALA A 78 1.25 7.99 -14.57
N GLU A 79 2.31 8.77 -14.71
CA GLU A 79 3.59 8.37 -15.30
C GLU A 79 4.48 7.55 -14.34
N MET A 80 4.18 7.62 -13.04
CA MET A 80 4.83 6.86 -11.95
C MET A 80 4.63 5.36 -12.10
#